data_AF-A0A4U1FI69-F1
#
_entry.id   AF-A0A4U1FI69-F1
#
_cell.length_a   1.000
_cell.length_b   1.000
_cell.length_c   1.000
_cell.angle_alpha   90.00
_cell.angle_beta   90.00
_cell.angle_gamma   90.00
#
_symmetry.space_group_name_H-M   'P 1'
#
loop_
_entity.id
_entity.type
_entity.pdbx_description
1 polymer ?
#
loop_
_entity_poly.entity_id
_entity_poly.type
_entity_poly.pdbx_seq_one_letter_code
_entity_poly.pdbx_strand_id
1 'polypeptide(L)'
;MNRHLFVWLFRHLCLNGHHQCHVHLHSHQLTQIPLDTRLWVFRQNRNHILHCLLSENWSRRYCHQDTRMLWKHKGLQKYMEDLSKEYQTLDHCLQHISVSEGDRRSLNQRHAELAPLAVIYKEIQEAEQAIEELESMCKSLNKQDEKQLQELALEERQTILQKINMLYSELLQSLVPKEKYDKNDVILEVTSGRTTGGDICQQFTREIFDMYQNYSSYKHWKFELLNYTPADYG
;
A
#
# COMPACT_ATOMS: atom_id res chain seq x y z
N MET A 1 37.60 13.49 -6.12
CA MET A 1 37.11 13.79 -4.75
C MET A 1 35.66 13.37 -4.68
N ASN A 2 35.39 12.35 -3.85
CA ASN A 2 34.12 11.62 -3.81
C ASN A 2 33.03 12.50 -3.21
N ARG A 3 32.01 12.79 -4.03
CA ARG A 3 30.88 13.64 -3.66
C ARG A 3 29.75 12.75 -3.14
N HIS A 4 29.54 12.87 -1.83
CA HIS A 4 28.32 12.77 -1.04
C HIS A 4 27.45 11.53 -1.22
N LEU A 5 27.42 10.72 -0.15
CA LEU A 5 26.65 9.50 -0.01
C LEU A 5 25.69 9.70 1.18
N PHE A 6 24.39 9.69 0.97
CA PHE A 6 23.40 9.71 2.05
C PHE A 6 22.70 8.36 2.04
N VAL A 7 22.70 7.64 3.15
CA VAL A 7 22.20 6.26 3.21
C VAL A 7 21.24 6.18 4.39
N TRP A 8 20.11 5.50 4.24
CA TRP A 8 19.03 5.44 5.24
C TRP A 8 18.52 4.02 5.42
N LEU A 9 17.86 3.71 6.54
CA LEU A 9 17.15 2.45 6.74
C LEU A 9 15.69 2.73 7.09
N PHE A 10 14.77 2.14 6.33
CA PHE A 10 13.35 2.09 6.68
C PHE A 10 13.06 0.78 7.40
N ARG A 11 12.66 0.82 8.67
CA ARG A 11 12.20 -0.40 9.37
C ARG A 11 10.69 -0.50 9.26
N HIS A 12 10.19 -1.53 8.58
CA HIS A 12 8.76 -1.83 8.57
C HIS A 12 8.38 -2.39 9.95
N LEU A 13 7.50 -1.72 10.69
CA LEU A 13 6.83 -2.38 11.82
C LEU A 13 5.77 -3.32 11.23
N CYS A 14 6.05 -4.62 11.27
CA CYS A 14 5.01 -5.62 11.10
C CYS A 14 3.97 -5.41 12.22
N LEU A 15 2.73 -5.12 11.83
CA LEU A 15 1.55 -5.32 12.68
C LEU A 15 1.43 -6.82 12.93
N ASN A 16 2.10 -7.33 13.97
CA ASN A 16 1.68 -8.45 14.82
C ASN A 16 2.83 -8.87 15.76
N GLY A 17 2.53 -8.90 17.07
CA GLY A 17 3.24 -9.74 18.03
C GLY A 17 4.42 -9.09 18.77
N HIS A 18 4.24 -8.88 20.07
CA HIS A 18 5.28 -8.56 21.04
C HIS A 18 6.52 -9.44 20.88
N HIS A 19 7.72 -8.85 20.72
CA HIS A 19 8.94 -9.42 21.27
C HIS A 19 9.93 -8.30 21.63
N GLN A 20 10.30 -8.25 22.91
CA GLN A 20 11.49 -7.55 23.40
C GLN A 20 12.71 -8.18 22.75
N CYS A 21 13.51 -7.39 22.02
CA CYS A 21 14.83 -7.82 21.57
C CYS A 21 15.89 -6.96 22.25
N HIS A 22 16.50 -7.55 23.29
CA HIS A 22 17.80 -7.12 23.81
C HIS A 22 18.83 -7.27 22.68
N VAL A 23 19.56 -6.19 22.37
CA VAL A 23 20.73 -6.26 21.50
C VAL A 23 21.97 -6.27 22.38
N HIS A 24 22.62 -7.43 22.48
CA HIS A 24 24.00 -7.53 22.95
C HIS A 24 24.92 -7.14 21.78
N LEU A 25 25.64 -6.03 21.93
CA LEU A 25 26.72 -5.63 21.02
C LEU A 25 28.05 -6.12 21.60
N HIS A 26 28.61 -7.19 21.03
CA HIS A 26 30.01 -7.54 21.22
C HIS A 26 30.88 -6.85 20.16
N SER A 27 31.72 -5.93 20.65
CA SER A 27 33.06 -5.57 20.18
C SER A 27 33.34 -5.54 18.67
N HIS A 28 33.47 -4.34 18.07
CA HIS A 28 34.79 -3.70 17.88
C HIS A 28 34.66 -2.25 17.36
N GLN A 29 35.18 -1.35 18.20
CA GLN A 29 35.74 -0.02 17.99
C GLN A 29 35.43 0.77 16.70
N LEU A 30 34.54 1.77 16.83
CA LEU A 30 34.68 3.06 16.15
C LEU A 30 34.77 4.15 17.23
N THR A 31 35.77 5.00 17.06
CA THR A 31 36.28 6.01 17.98
C THR A 31 35.22 6.99 18.46
N GLN A 32 35.15 7.17 19.78
CA GLN A 32 34.34 8.18 20.46
C GLN A 32 34.87 9.59 20.14
N ILE A 33 33.98 10.49 19.70
CA ILE A 33 34.21 11.93 19.81
C ILE A 33 33.31 12.41 20.96
N PRO A 34 33.88 13.03 22.02
CA PRO A 34 33.07 13.57 23.10
C PRO A 34 32.56 14.94 22.67
N LEU A 35 31.23 15.14 22.68
CA LEU A 35 30.67 16.49 22.70
C LEU A 35 30.12 16.75 24.10
N ASP A 36 30.88 17.62 24.76
CA ASP A 36 30.77 18.11 26.12
C ASP A 36 29.36 18.63 26.42
N THR A 37 28.71 17.95 27.35
CA THR A 37 27.51 18.43 28.04
C THR A 37 27.88 19.62 28.91
N ARG A 38 27.64 20.85 28.43
CA ARG A 38 27.33 22.04 29.26
C ARG A 38 27.08 23.26 28.37
N LEU A 39 25.81 23.47 28.01
CA LEU A 39 25.18 24.79 27.89
C LEU A 39 23.66 24.55 27.89
N TRP A 40 23.18 24.14 29.06
CA TRP A 40 21.78 24.33 29.47
C TRP A 40 21.71 25.59 30.32
N VAL A 41 20.52 26.23 30.31
CA VAL A 41 20.07 27.47 30.97
C VAL A 41 19.91 28.58 29.91
N PHE A 42 18.74 29.08 29.53
CA PHE A 42 17.36 29.10 30.03
C PHE A 42 16.50 29.43 28.78
N ARG A 43 15.26 28.98 28.58
CA ARG A 43 14.10 29.37 29.39
C ARG A 43 12.96 28.41 29.08
N GLN A 44 12.51 27.69 30.10
CA GLN A 44 11.18 27.12 30.13
C GLN A 44 10.17 28.26 29.97
N ASN A 45 9.35 28.20 28.93
CA ASN A 45 7.97 28.62 29.07
C ASN A 45 7.11 27.53 28.44
N ARG A 46 6.57 26.66 29.30
CA ARG A 46 5.38 25.90 28.96
C ARG A 46 4.34 26.90 28.49
N ASN A 47 3.73 26.65 27.33
CA ASN A 47 2.32 26.90 27.08
C ASN A 47 1.94 26.19 25.79
N HIS A 48 1.41 24.97 25.94
CA HIS A 48 0.08 24.56 25.49
C HIS A 48 -0.47 24.94 24.11
N ILE A 49 0.33 25.44 23.16
CA ILE A 49 -0.15 25.88 21.84
C ILE A 49 0.33 24.96 20.71
N LEU A 50 1.44 24.24 20.87
CA LEU A 50 1.94 23.33 19.84
C LEU A 50 1.26 21.95 19.82
N HIS A 51 0.50 21.61 20.86
CA HIS A 51 -0.36 20.42 20.85
C HIS A 51 -1.77 20.71 20.31
N CYS A 52 -2.11 21.99 20.06
CA CYS A 52 -3.37 22.42 19.46
C CYS A 52 -3.22 22.86 17.98
N LEU A 53 -2.00 23.16 17.51
CA LEU A 53 -1.75 23.48 16.10
C LEU A 53 -1.33 22.29 15.23
N LEU A 54 -1.08 21.12 15.85
CA LEU A 54 -0.84 19.86 15.14
C LEU A 54 -2.09 18.97 15.06
N SER A 55 -3.22 19.37 15.67
CA SER A 55 -4.47 18.61 15.69
C SER A 55 -5.57 19.14 14.76
N GLU A 56 -5.43 20.35 14.22
CA GLU A 56 -6.46 20.97 13.38
C GLU A 56 -5.78 21.58 12.14
N ASN A 57 -6.13 21.06 10.96
CA ASN A 57 -5.63 21.48 9.63
C ASN A 57 -4.35 20.84 9.07
N TRP A 58 -4.02 19.60 9.43
CA TRP A 58 -3.57 18.74 8.33
C TRP A 58 -4.80 18.42 7.50
N SER A 59 -4.93 19.09 6.34
CA SER A 59 -5.91 18.74 5.33
C SER A 59 -6.00 17.22 5.27
N ARG A 60 -7.21 16.66 5.35
CA ARG A 60 -7.48 15.26 4.96
C ARG A 60 -6.96 15.10 3.53
N ARG A 61 -5.66 14.85 3.38
CA ARG A 61 -5.07 14.43 2.12
C ARG A 61 -5.57 13.01 1.98
N TYR A 62 -6.57 12.85 1.13
CA TYR A 62 -7.25 11.61 0.83
C TYR A 62 -6.21 10.50 0.68
N CYS A 63 -6.08 9.65 1.69
CA CYS A 63 -5.46 8.36 1.45
C CYS A 63 -6.46 7.62 0.56
N HIS A 64 -6.06 7.22 -0.64
CA HIS A 64 -6.84 6.33 -1.50
C HIS A 64 -6.89 4.93 -0.88
N GLN A 65 -7.57 4.81 0.27
CA GLN A 65 -7.91 3.52 0.88
C GLN A 65 -9.23 2.98 0.35
N ASP A 66 -9.97 3.77 -0.43
CA ASP A 66 -11.24 3.32 -1.00
C ASP A 66 -10.97 2.45 -2.24
N THR A 67 -10.72 1.16 -1.99
CA THR A 67 -10.57 0.11 -3.01
C THR A 67 -11.76 0.08 -3.97
N ARG A 68 -12.95 0.52 -3.53
CA ARG A 68 -14.14 0.68 -4.37
C ARG A 68 -13.95 1.69 -5.50
N MET A 69 -13.22 2.78 -5.28
CA MET A 69 -12.99 3.78 -6.32
C MET A 69 -12.05 3.26 -7.41
N LEU A 70 -11.09 2.42 -7.03
CA LEU A 70 -10.20 1.74 -7.97
C LEU A 70 -10.96 0.70 -8.79
N TRP A 71 -11.86 -0.08 -8.17
CA TRP A 71 -12.71 -1.05 -8.87
C TRP A 71 -13.58 -0.40 -9.95
N LYS A 72 -14.18 0.76 -9.63
CA LYS A 72 -15.04 1.51 -10.55
C LYS A 72 -14.30 2.09 -11.76
N HIS A 73 -12.96 2.01 -11.79
CA HIS A 73 -12.19 2.50 -12.92
C HIS A 73 -12.38 1.59 -14.15
N LYS A 74 -12.88 2.17 -15.24
CA LYS A 74 -13.17 1.45 -16.50
C LYS A 74 -12.01 0.60 -17.02
N GLY A 75 -10.77 1.10 -16.87
CA GLY A 75 -9.58 0.38 -17.32
C GLY A 75 -9.33 -0.91 -16.55
N LEU A 76 -9.62 -0.93 -15.24
CA LEU A 76 -9.47 -2.11 -14.41
C LEU A 76 -10.55 -3.14 -14.75
N GLN A 77 -11.81 -2.70 -14.87
CA GLN A 77 -12.93 -3.57 -15.26
C GLN A 77 -12.67 -4.24 -16.61
N LYS A 78 -12.28 -3.47 -17.63
CA LYS A 78 -11.94 -4.02 -18.95
C LYS A 78 -10.81 -5.04 -18.87
N TYR A 79 -9.77 -4.74 -18.08
CA TYR A 79 -8.66 -5.67 -17.89
C TYR A 79 -9.10 -6.98 -17.23
N MET A 80 -9.97 -6.92 -16.21
CA MET A 80 -10.54 -8.12 -15.58
C MET A 80 -11.42 -8.93 -16.53
N GLU A 81 -12.24 -8.27 -17.34
CA GLU A 81 -13.05 -8.95 -18.37
C GLU A 81 -12.18 -9.69 -19.39
N ASP A 82 -11.10 -9.06 -19.84
CA ASP A 82 -10.17 -9.66 -20.80
C ASP A 82 -9.45 -10.86 -20.19
N LEU A 83 -9.00 -10.76 -18.93
CA LEU A 83 -8.43 -11.89 -18.18
C LEU A 83 -9.43 -13.04 -17.98
N SER A 84 -10.69 -12.72 -17.68
CA SER A 84 -11.74 -13.72 -17.52
C SER A 84 -12.02 -14.46 -18.84
N LYS A 85 -12.01 -13.74 -19.98
CA LYS A 85 -12.14 -14.37 -21.30
C LYS A 85 -10.95 -15.26 -21.61
N GLU A 86 -9.74 -14.79 -21.33
CA GLU A 86 -8.52 -15.58 -21.48
C GLU A 86 -8.63 -16.89 -20.69
N TYR A 87 -9.00 -16.81 -19.40
CA TYR A 87 -9.19 -17.98 -18.55
C TYR A 87 -10.19 -18.99 -19.13
N GLN A 88 -11.37 -18.53 -19.58
CA GLN A 88 -12.37 -19.39 -20.21
C GLN A 88 -11.87 -20.05 -21.51
N THR A 89 -11.13 -19.31 -22.33
CA THR A 89 -10.54 -19.88 -23.56
C THR A 89 -9.50 -20.94 -23.26
N LEU A 90 -8.68 -20.75 -22.22
CA LEU A 90 -7.71 -21.75 -21.77
C LEU A 90 -8.40 -23.01 -21.26
N ASP A 91 -9.44 -22.87 -20.44
CA ASP A 91 -10.21 -24.01 -19.92
C ASP A 91 -10.84 -24.82 -21.06
N HIS A 92 -11.45 -24.14 -22.04
CA HIS A 92 -12.00 -24.79 -23.23
C HIS A 92 -10.93 -25.51 -24.07
N CYS A 93 -9.77 -24.87 -24.29
CA CYS A 93 -8.65 -25.48 -25.03
C CYS A 93 -8.12 -26.73 -24.33
N LEU A 94 -8.03 -26.72 -23.00
CA LEU A 94 -7.59 -27.86 -22.21
C LEU A 94 -8.58 -29.04 -22.22
N GLN A 95 -9.90 -28.75 -22.31
CA GLN A 95 -10.95 -29.77 -22.32
C GLN A 95 -11.20 -30.38 -23.70
N HIS A 96 -11.12 -29.60 -24.78
CA HIS A 96 -11.64 -30.01 -26.10
C HIS A 96 -10.60 -30.17 -27.20
N ILE A 97 -9.38 -29.65 -27.06
CA ILE A 97 -8.40 -29.62 -28.16
C ILE A 97 -7.26 -30.60 -27.87
N SER A 98 -6.93 -31.46 -28.84
CA SER A 98 -5.70 -32.29 -28.78
C SER A 98 -4.48 -31.41 -29.05
N VAL A 99 -3.98 -30.77 -28.00
CA VAL A 99 -2.81 -29.88 -28.01
C VAL A 99 -1.51 -30.70 -27.84
N SER A 100 -0.44 -30.27 -28.52
CA SER A 100 0.92 -30.82 -28.36
C SER A 100 1.36 -30.81 -26.89
N GLU A 101 2.16 -31.78 -26.44
CA GLU A 101 2.56 -31.88 -25.02
C GLU A 101 3.31 -30.63 -24.50
N GLY A 102 4.10 -29.98 -25.36
CA GLY A 102 4.83 -28.76 -25.01
C GLY A 102 3.89 -27.58 -24.77
N ASP A 103 2.95 -27.36 -25.69
CA ASP A 103 1.94 -26.30 -25.60
C ASP A 103 0.96 -26.56 -24.45
N ARG A 104 0.66 -27.82 -24.14
CA ARG A 104 -0.21 -28.16 -23.01
C ARG A 104 0.40 -27.80 -21.66
N ARG A 105 1.73 -27.82 -21.51
CA ARG A 105 2.40 -27.41 -20.26
C ARG A 105 2.30 -25.89 -20.04
N SER A 106 2.55 -25.10 -21.08
CA SER A 106 2.45 -23.63 -20.99
C SER A 106 1.01 -23.17 -20.75
N LEU A 107 0.02 -23.79 -21.41
CA LEU A 107 -1.39 -23.50 -21.15
C LEU A 107 -1.80 -23.85 -19.72
N ASN A 108 -1.38 -25.01 -19.20
CA ASN A 108 -1.66 -25.38 -17.80
C ASN A 108 -1.00 -24.41 -16.80
N GLN A 109 0.23 -23.97 -17.07
CA GLN A 109 0.90 -22.98 -16.23
C GLN A 109 0.13 -21.67 -16.21
N ARG A 110 -0.22 -21.13 -17.38
CA ARG A 110 -0.98 -19.88 -17.49
C ARG A 110 -2.37 -19.99 -16.84
N HIS A 111 -3.05 -21.12 -17.05
CA HIS A 111 -4.33 -21.40 -16.40
C HIS A 111 -4.21 -21.41 -14.88
N ALA A 112 -3.15 -22.03 -14.33
CA ALA A 112 -2.90 -22.05 -12.89
C ALA A 112 -2.58 -20.65 -12.32
N GLU A 113 -1.88 -19.80 -13.08
CA GLU A 113 -1.60 -18.41 -12.71
C GLU A 113 -2.89 -17.56 -12.65
N LEU A 114 -3.80 -17.77 -13.59
CA LEU A 114 -5.05 -17.00 -13.69
C LEU A 114 -6.17 -17.52 -12.79
N ALA A 115 -6.15 -18.80 -12.41
CA ALA A 115 -7.15 -19.42 -11.56
C ALA A 115 -7.53 -18.61 -10.29
N PRO A 116 -6.58 -18.16 -9.44
CA PRO A 116 -6.93 -17.40 -8.24
C PRO A 116 -7.65 -16.07 -8.57
N LEU A 117 -7.20 -15.37 -9.61
CA LEU A 117 -7.82 -14.12 -10.05
C LEU A 117 -9.23 -14.35 -10.61
N ALA A 118 -9.41 -15.41 -11.40
CA ALA A 118 -10.70 -15.77 -11.98
C ALA A 118 -11.74 -16.14 -10.90
N VAL A 119 -11.31 -16.83 -9.83
CA VAL A 119 -12.19 -17.16 -8.70
C VAL A 119 -12.64 -15.90 -7.98
N ILE A 120 -11.72 -15.02 -7.59
CA ILE A 120 -12.07 -13.77 -6.89
C ILE A 120 -12.98 -12.89 -7.76
N TYR A 121 -12.68 -12.77 -9.06
CA TYR A 121 -13.51 -12.01 -10.00
C TYR A 121 -14.93 -12.58 -10.11
N LYS A 122 -15.07 -13.91 -10.19
CA LYS A 122 -16.37 -14.57 -10.22
C LYS A 122 -17.17 -14.33 -8.94
N GLU A 123 -16.53 -14.43 -7.78
CA GLU A 123 -17.18 -14.14 -6.48
C GLU A 123 -17.66 -12.69 -6.37
N ILE A 124 -16.91 -11.75 -6.95
CA ILE A 124 -17.34 -10.34 -7.05
C ILE A 124 -18.60 -10.24 -7.92
N GLN A 125 -18.61 -10.86 -9.10
CA GLN A 125 -19.77 -10.83 -10.00
C GLN A 125 -21.02 -11.44 -9.37
N GLU A 126 -20.88 -12.58 -8.68
CA GLU A 126 -21.97 -13.24 -7.96
C GLU A 126 -22.51 -12.36 -6.82
N ALA A 127 -21.62 -11.69 -6.08
CA ALA A 127 -22.03 -10.79 -5.01
C ALA A 127 -22.71 -9.51 -5.54
N GLU A 128 -22.24 -8.97 -6.68
CA GLU A 128 -22.88 -7.84 -7.35
C GLU A 128 -24.29 -8.21 -7.86
N GLN A 129 -24.44 -9.40 -8.47
CA GLN A 129 -25.75 -9.94 -8.88
C GLN A 129 -26.70 -10.12 -7.69
N ALA A 130 -26.22 -10.68 -6.58
CA ALA A 130 -27.04 -10.85 -5.37
C ALA A 130 -27.56 -9.50 -4.83
N ILE A 131 -26.76 -8.43 -4.93
CA ILE A 131 -27.23 -7.08 -4.56
C ILE A 131 -28.31 -6.60 -5.52
N GLU A 132 -28.14 -6.78 -6.83
CA GLU A 132 -29.17 -6.39 -7.81
C GLU A 132 -30.48 -7.14 -7.58
N GLU A 133 -30.42 -8.44 -7.28
CA GLU A 133 -31.57 -9.26 -6.93
C GLU A 133 -32.27 -8.74 -5.66
N LEU A 134 -31.50 -8.50 -4.59
CA LEU A 134 -32.04 -7.93 -3.34
C LEU A 134 -32.67 -6.54 -3.55
N GLU A 135 -32.06 -5.69 -4.37
CA GLU A 135 -32.62 -4.38 -4.71
C GLU A 135 -33.91 -4.49 -5.52
N SER A 136 -33.99 -5.45 -6.45
CA SER A 136 -35.21 -5.72 -7.21
C SER A 136 -36.34 -6.22 -6.32
N MET A 137 -36.01 -7.08 -5.34
CA MET A 137 -36.94 -7.58 -4.33
C MET A 137 -37.41 -6.44 -3.42
N CYS A 138 -36.51 -5.57 -2.96
CA CYS A 138 -36.88 -4.40 -2.16
C CYS A 138 -37.82 -3.44 -2.91
N LYS A 139 -37.71 -3.33 -4.24
CA LYS A 139 -38.59 -2.48 -5.06
C LYS A 139 -39.98 -3.08 -5.27
N SER A 140 -40.13 -4.40 -5.24
CA SER A 140 -41.42 -5.08 -5.42
C SER A 140 -42.23 -5.11 -4.12
N LEU A 141 -41.56 -5.09 -2.96
CA LEU A 141 -42.15 -5.03 -1.63
C LEU A 141 -42.62 -3.60 -1.30
N ASN A 142 -43.90 -3.30 -1.57
CA ASN A 142 -44.50 -1.97 -1.37
C ASN A 142 -45.62 -1.94 -0.33
N LYS A 143 -45.92 -3.07 0.33
CA LYS A 143 -47.02 -3.16 1.30
C LYS A 143 -46.53 -2.85 2.70
N GLN A 144 -47.36 -2.16 3.50
CA GLN A 144 -47.03 -1.84 4.90
C GLN A 144 -46.75 -3.08 5.77
N ASP A 145 -47.26 -4.25 5.36
CA ASP A 145 -47.08 -5.53 6.05
C ASP A 145 -45.73 -6.22 5.76
N GLU A 146 -44.94 -5.70 4.82
CA GLU A 146 -43.68 -6.31 4.37
C GLU A 146 -42.43 -5.59 4.93
N LYS A 147 -42.62 -4.65 5.88
CA LYS A 147 -41.51 -3.87 6.48
C LYS A 147 -40.42 -4.73 7.10
N GLN A 148 -40.79 -5.82 7.78
CA GLN A 148 -39.82 -6.74 8.39
C GLN A 148 -38.97 -7.45 7.33
N LEU A 149 -39.56 -7.82 6.20
CA LEU A 149 -38.86 -8.45 5.08
C LEU A 149 -37.89 -7.46 4.41
N GLN A 150 -38.30 -6.20 4.29
CA GLN A 150 -37.46 -5.14 3.75
C GLN A 150 -36.25 -4.84 4.64
N GLU A 151 -36.43 -4.84 5.96
CA GLU A 151 -35.33 -4.64 6.93
C GLU A 151 -34.29 -5.75 6.84
N LEU A 152 -34.73 -7.02 6.79
CA LEU A 152 -33.85 -8.18 6.59
C LEU A 152 -33.06 -8.09 5.27
N ALA A 153 -33.71 -7.68 4.18
CA ALA A 153 -33.05 -7.52 2.89
C ALA A 153 -31.99 -6.40 2.90
N LEU A 154 -32.21 -5.32 3.65
CA LEU A 154 -31.22 -4.25 3.82
C LEU A 154 -30.00 -4.69 4.63
N GLU A 155 -30.21 -5.48 5.69
CA GLU A 155 -29.14 -6.08 6.50
C GLU A 155 -28.29 -7.05 5.67
N GLU A 156 -28.94 -7.92 4.88
CA GLU A 156 -28.26 -8.85 3.99
C GLU A 156 -27.44 -8.10 2.94
N ARG A 157 -28.03 -7.07 2.31
CA ARG A 157 -27.32 -6.19 1.37
C ARG A 157 -26.09 -5.57 2.01
N GLN A 158 -26.17 -5.11 3.24
CA GLN A 158 -25.04 -4.51 3.95
C GLN A 158 -23.93 -5.53 4.21
N THR A 159 -24.29 -6.76 4.52
CA THR A 159 -23.34 -7.87 4.68
C THR A 159 -22.64 -8.21 3.36
N ILE A 160 -23.37 -8.27 2.26
CA ILE A 160 -22.80 -8.53 0.92
C ILE A 160 -21.89 -7.37 0.49
N LEU A 161 -22.26 -6.12 0.77
CA LEU A 161 -21.40 -4.95 0.49
C LEU A 161 -20.07 -5.01 1.26
N GLN A 162 -20.07 -5.49 2.50
CA GLN A 162 -18.83 -5.71 3.26
C GLN A 162 -17.98 -6.81 2.64
N LYS A 163 -18.60 -7.92 2.20
CA LYS A 163 -17.92 -9.00 1.47
C LYS A 163 -17.29 -8.49 0.17
N ILE A 164 -18.02 -7.70 -0.61
CA ILE A 164 -17.51 -7.09 -1.85
C ILE A 164 -16.27 -6.23 -1.58
N ASN A 165 -16.28 -5.41 -0.52
CA ASN A 165 -15.12 -4.58 -0.18
C ASN A 165 -13.88 -5.40 0.16
N MET A 166 -14.07 -6.53 0.85
CA MET A 166 -12.99 -7.48 1.15
C MET A 166 -12.47 -8.11 -0.15
N LEU A 167 -13.35 -8.59 -1.02
CA LEU A 167 -12.98 -9.17 -2.31
C LEU A 167 -12.23 -8.18 -3.21
N TYR A 168 -12.62 -6.90 -3.23
CA TYR A 168 -11.86 -5.87 -3.95
C TYR A 168 -10.45 -5.70 -3.41
N SER A 169 -10.27 -5.73 -2.08
CA SER A 169 -8.94 -5.62 -1.48
C SER A 169 -8.07 -6.84 -1.79
N GLU A 170 -8.66 -8.03 -1.76
CA GLU A 170 -7.99 -9.30 -2.08
C GLU A 170 -7.59 -9.36 -3.56
N LEU A 171 -8.50 -8.96 -4.45
CA LEU A 171 -8.23 -8.87 -5.88
C LEU A 171 -7.06 -7.93 -6.16
N LEU A 172 -7.10 -6.70 -5.63
CA LEU A 172 -6.02 -5.71 -5.84
C LEU A 172 -4.69 -6.22 -5.31
N GLN A 173 -4.69 -6.92 -4.18
CA GLN A 173 -3.49 -7.53 -3.63
C GLN A 173 -2.97 -8.68 -4.50
N SER A 174 -3.87 -9.46 -5.11
CA SER A 174 -3.50 -10.57 -6.01
C SER A 174 -3.03 -10.10 -7.38
N LEU A 175 -3.45 -8.91 -7.83
CA LEU A 175 -3.00 -8.33 -9.10
C LEU A 175 -1.55 -7.85 -9.05
N VAL A 176 -1.05 -7.50 -7.86
CA VAL A 176 0.33 -7.10 -7.68
C VAL A 176 1.16 -8.36 -7.42
N PRO A 177 2.07 -8.75 -8.33
CA PRO A 177 2.94 -9.88 -8.08
C PRO A 177 3.80 -9.59 -6.86
N LYS A 178 3.90 -10.55 -5.94
CA LYS A 178 4.77 -10.43 -4.78
C LYS A 178 6.22 -10.55 -5.23
N GLU A 179 7.02 -9.54 -4.95
CA GLU A 179 8.45 -9.59 -5.20
C GLU A 179 9.21 -10.13 -3.99
N LYS A 180 10.39 -10.71 -4.24
CA LYS A 180 11.26 -11.26 -3.19
C LYS A 180 11.65 -10.20 -2.15
N TYR A 181 11.72 -8.94 -2.55
CA TYR A 181 12.26 -7.85 -1.75
C TYR A 181 11.19 -6.97 -1.10
N ASP A 182 9.89 -7.22 -1.32
CA ASP A 182 8.78 -6.41 -0.79
C ASP A 182 8.78 -6.29 0.74
N LYS A 183 9.35 -7.27 1.44
CA LYS A 183 9.40 -7.33 2.90
C LYS A 183 10.69 -6.75 3.49
N ASN A 184 11.64 -6.37 2.65
CA ASN A 184 12.95 -5.94 3.11
C ASN A 184 12.94 -4.47 3.47
N ASP A 185 13.78 -4.12 4.44
CA ASP A 185 14.09 -2.73 4.74
C ASP A 185 14.79 -2.10 3.53
N VAL A 186 14.43 -0.85 3.24
CA VAL A 186 14.95 -0.13 2.07
C VAL A 186 16.05 0.82 2.50
N ILE A 187 17.09 0.88 1.66
CA ILE A 187 18.10 1.92 1.71
C ILE A 187 17.84 2.95 0.63
N LEU A 188 17.54 4.18 1.04
CA LEU A 188 17.40 5.32 0.14
C LEU A 188 18.75 6.04 0.05
N GLU A 189 19.19 6.36 -1.17
CA GLU A 189 20.30 7.27 -1.40
C GLU A 189 19.84 8.47 -2.23
N VAL A 190 19.98 9.67 -1.67
CA VAL A 190 19.61 10.92 -2.34
C VAL A 190 20.89 11.69 -2.62
N THR A 191 21.25 11.80 -3.90
CA THR A 191 22.46 12.51 -4.34
C THR A 191 22.11 13.71 -5.20
N SER A 192 22.88 14.79 -5.05
CA SER A 192 22.76 15.95 -5.92
C SER A 192 23.44 15.67 -7.26
N GLY A 193 22.79 16.00 -8.38
CA GLY A 193 23.39 15.94 -9.70
C GLY A 193 24.64 16.84 -9.84
N ARG A 194 25.54 16.50 -10.77
CA ARG A 194 26.77 17.27 -11.06
C ARG A 194 26.64 18.23 -12.26
N THR A 195 25.47 18.83 -12.47
CA THR A 195 25.23 19.75 -13.60
C THR A 195 25.46 21.21 -13.20
N THR A 196 25.66 22.08 -14.20
CA THR A 196 25.72 23.54 -14.00
C THR A 196 24.47 24.03 -13.28
N GLY A 197 24.62 24.69 -12.13
CA GLY A 197 23.52 24.98 -11.19
C GLY A 197 23.49 24.08 -9.94
N GLY A 198 24.67 23.69 -9.43
CA GLY A 198 24.81 22.75 -8.31
C GLY A 198 24.02 23.13 -7.05
N ASP A 199 23.89 24.42 -6.75
CA ASP A 199 23.18 24.90 -5.56
C ASP A 199 21.67 24.60 -5.63
N ILE A 200 21.06 24.72 -6.82
CA ILE A 200 19.65 24.36 -7.06
C ILE A 200 19.47 22.85 -6.92
N CYS A 201 20.43 22.06 -7.43
CA CYS A 201 20.39 20.61 -7.26
C CYS A 201 20.51 20.20 -5.78
N GLN A 202 21.36 20.87 -5.00
CA GLN A 202 21.50 20.63 -3.56
C GLN A 202 20.21 20.97 -2.80
N GLN A 203 19.58 22.10 -3.13
CA GLN A 203 18.29 22.49 -2.54
C GLN A 203 17.20 21.45 -2.88
N PHE A 204 17.12 21.01 -4.14
CA PHE A 204 16.16 19.99 -4.55
C PHE A 204 16.40 18.65 -3.86
N THR A 205 17.66 18.23 -3.71
CA THR A 205 18.04 17.03 -2.93
C THR A 205 17.52 17.12 -1.50
N ARG A 206 17.64 18.29 -0.85
CA ARG A 206 17.09 18.52 0.48
C ARG A 206 15.56 18.42 0.50
N GLU A 207 14.87 19.02 -0.47
CA GLU A 207 13.41 18.95 -0.54
C GLU A 207 12.90 17.50 -0.71
N ILE A 208 13.57 16.70 -1.55
CA ILE A 208 13.27 15.27 -1.71
C ILE A 208 13.54 14.50 -0.41
N PHE A 209 14.64 14.81 0.25
CA PHE A 209 14.97 14.22 1.54
C PHE A 209 13.88 14.50 2.59
N ASP A 210 13.50 15.78 2.76
CA ASP A 210 12.47 16.21 3.70
C ASP A 210 11.11 15.58 3.35
N MET A 211 10.78 15.44 2.06
CA MET A 211 9.58 14.76 1.59
C MET A 211 9.54 13.30 2.05
N TYR A 212 10.60 12.53 1.83
CA TYR A 212 10.63 11.12 2.23
C TYR A 212 10.71 10.92 3.74
N GLN A 213 11.39 11.83 4.47
CA GLN A 213 11.38 11.82 5.93
C GLN A 213 9.96 12.03 6.47
N ASN A 214 9.24 13.03 5.95
CA ASN A 214 7.85 13.27 6.34
C ASN A 214 6.92 12.11 5.92
N TYR A 215 7.16 11.51 4.76
CA TYR A 215 6.40 10.35 4.30
C TYR A 215 6.63 9.11 5.20
N SER A 216 7.87 8.90 5.66
CA SER A 216 8.19 7.84 6.62
C SER A 216 7.41 8.00 7.92
N SER A 217 7.33 9.24 8.43
CA SER A 217 6.58 9.58 9.64
C SER A 217 5.08 9.37 9.43
N TYR A 218 4.55 9.78 8.27
CA TYR A 218 3.15 9.55 7.89
C TYR A 218 2.79 8.06 7.83
N LYS A 219 3.69 7.22 7.31
CA LYS A 219 3.53 5.77 7.24
C LYS A 219 3.93 5.04 8.53
N HIS A 220 4.34 5.77 9.58
CA HIS A 220 4.82 5.21 10.85
C HIS A 220 6.01 4.26 10.67
N TRP A 221 6.85 4.52 9.68
CA TRP A 221 8.08 3.78 9.44
C TRP A 221 9.21 4.32 10.31
N LYS A 222 10.09 3.43 10.80
CA LYS A 222 11.31 3.89 11.47
C LYS A 222 12.24 4.49 10.42
N PHE A 223 12.76 5.68 10.71
CA PHE A 223 13.69 6.39 9.86
C PHE A 223 15.01 6.61 10.60
N GLU A 224 16.13 6.20 9.99
CA GLU A 224 17.45 6.25 10.60
C GLU A 224 18.49 6.85 9.64
N LEU A 225 19.17 7.90 10.10
CA LEU A 225 20.24 8.60 9.38
C LEU A 225 21.56 7.85 9.52
N LEU A 226 22.12 7.36 8.40
CA LEU A 226 23.45 6.71 8.42
C LEU A 226 24.57 7.66 8.03
N ASN A 227 24.37 8.46 6.98
CA ASN A 227 25.38 9.42 6.53
C ASN A 227 24.75 10.71 6.01
N TYR A 228 25.35 11.83 6.38
CA TYR A 228 24.92 13.18 6.00
C TYR A 228 26.14 14.04 5.67
N THR A 229 26.15 14.65 4.49
CA THR A 229 27.12 15.72 4.17
C THR A 229 26.39 17.04 3.96
N PRO A 230 26.74 18.11 4.68
CA PRO A 230 26.13 19.42 4.44
C PRO A 230 26.49 19.96 3.05
N ALA A 231 25.62 20.81 2.51
CA ALA A 231 25.90 21.57 1.30
C ALA A 231 26.80 22.78 1.62
N ASP A 232 27.58 23.24 0.65
CA ASP A 232 28.43 24.44 0.82
C ASP A 232 27.59 25.73 0.92
N TYR A 233 26.40 25.73 0.30
CA TYR A 233 25.43 26.81 0.35
C TYR A 233 24.17 26.35 1.09
N GLY A 234 24.21 26.38 2.43
CA GLY A 234 23.07 26.10 3.32
C GLY A 234 23.41 25.20 4.51
#